data_AF-A0A6P7Q958-F1
#
_entry.id   AF-A0A6P7Q958-F1
#
_cell.length_a   1.000
_cell.length_b   1.000
_cell.length_c   1.000
_cell.angle_alpha   90.00
_cell.angle_beta   90.00
_cell.angle_gamma   90.00
#
_symmetry.space_group_name_H-M   'P 1'
#
loop_
_entity.id
_entity.type
_entity.pdbx_description
1 polymer ?
#
loop_
_entity_poly.entity_id
_entity_poly.type
_entity_poly.pdbx_seq_one_letter_code
_entity_poly.pdbx_strand_id
1 'polypeptide(L)'
;MKDKQKRKKERTWAEAARLVLENYSDAPMTPKQILQVIEAEGLKEMRSGTSPLACLNAMLHSNSRGGEGLFYKLPGRISLFTLKAESEGGLL
;
A
#
# COMPACT_ATOMS: atom_id res chain seq x y z
N MET A 1 3.78 -25.59 30.91
CA MET A 1 2.99 -25.11 29.76
C MET A 1 3.77 -23.96 29.12
N LYS A 2 4.11 -24.01 27.83
CA LYS A 2 4.83 -22.92 27.15
C LYS A 2 3.80 -22.05 26.43
N ASP A 3 3.44 -20.92 27.03
CA ASP A 3 2.64 -19.89 26.40
C ASP A 3 3.35 -19.40 25.14
N LYS A 4 2.83 -19.85 24.00
CA LYS A 4 3.24 -19.40 22.68
C LYS A 4 2.66 -18.00 22.50
N GLN A 5 3.37 -16.98 22.99
CA GLN A 5 3.03 -15.57 22.77
C GLN A 5 2.79 -15.36 21.26
N LYS A 6 1.52 -15.22 20.88
CA LYS A 6 1.11 -14.78 19.55
C LYS A 6 1.64 -13.34 19.41
N ARG A 7 2.83 -13.17 18.83
CA ARG A 7 3.31 -11.85 18.40
C ARG A 7 2.25 -11.28 17.46
N LYS A 8 1.71 -10.09 17.77
CA LYS A 8 0.85 -9.37 16.83
C LYS A 8 1.65 -9.20 15.53
N LYS A 9 1.08 -9.63 14.41
CA LYS A 9 1.73 -9.52 13.10
C LYS A 9 1.81 -8.02 12.76
N GLU A 10 3.02 -7.52 12.56
CA GLU A 10 3.23 -6.15 12.08
C GLU A 10 2.55 -5.95 10.72
N ARG A 11 1.96 -4.77 10.52
CA ARG A 11 1.34 -4.41 9.24
C ARG A 11 2.39 -4.34 8.13
N THR A 12 2.09 -4.94 6.99
CA THR A 12 2.92 -4.92 5.79
C THR A 12 2.80 -3.59 5.06
N TRP A 13 3.72 -3.31 4.14
CA TRP A 13 3.63 -2.13 3.28
C TRP A 13 2.38 -2.15 2.40
N ALA A 14 1.99 -3.33 1.88
CA ALA A 14 0.81 -3.47 1.03
C ALA A 14 -0.49 -3.17 1.81
N GLU A 15 -0.63 -3.73 3.01
CA GLU A 15 -1.80 -3.46 3.87
C GLU A 15 -1.88 -1.98 4.26
N ALA A 16 -0.76 -1.35 4.59
CA ALA A 16 -0.74 0.08 4.93
C ALA A 16 -1.09 0.97 3.72
N ALA A 17 -0.50 0.71 2.56
CA ALA A 17 -0.78 1.46 1.34
C ALA A 17 -2.23 1.27 0.85
N ARG A 18 -2.78 0.05 1.01
CA ARG A 18 -4.18 -0.24 0.71
C ARG A 18 -5.10 0.63 1.57
N LEU A 19 -4.91 0.64 2.89
CA LEU A 19 -5.73 1.46 3.81
C LEU A 19 -5.69 2.94 3.44
N VAL A 20 -4.51 3.47 3.10
CA VAL A 20 -4.40 4.87 2.63
C VAL A 20 -5.24 5.09 1.38
N LEU A 21 -5.09 4.25 0.36
CA LEU A 21 -5.81 4.45 -0.90
C LEU A 21 -7.31 4.14 -0.79
N GLU A 22 -7.76 3.34 0.18
CA GLU A 22 -9.18 3.15 0.50
C GLU A 22 -9.77 4.42 1.14
N ASN A 23 -9.06 5.00 2.11
CA ASN A 23 -9.52 6.17 2.87
C ASN A 23 -9.33 7.52 2.13
N TYR A 24 -8.44 7.56 1.13
CA TYR A 24 -8.07 8.74 0.36
C TYR A 24 -8.23 8.48 -1.16
N SER A 25 -9.33 7.84 -1.55
CA SER A 25 -9.56 7.35 -2.93
C SER A 25 -9.91 8.43 -3.96
N ASP A 26 -10.18 9.67 -3.51
CA ASP A 26 -10.61 10.80 -4.35
C ASP A 26 -9.62 11.15 -5.47
N ALA A 27 -8.34 10.80 -5.28
CA ALA A 27 -7.30 11.02 -6.29
C ALA A 27 -6.17 9.96 -6.19
N PRO A 28 -5.56 9.57 -7.33
CA PRO A 28 -4.33 8.79 -7.33
C PRO A 28 -3.21 9.50 -6.56
N MET A 29 -2.39 8.73 -5.83
CA MET A 29 -1.34 9.27 -4.97
C MET A 29 0.05 8.81 -5.42
N THR A 30 1.05 9.66 -5.18
CA THR A 30 2.46 9.28 -5.32
C THR A 30 2.94 8.44 -4.13
N PRO A 31 4.00 7.62 -4.26
CA PRO A 31 4.60 6.92 -3.12
C PRO A 31 4.95 7.84 -1.96
N LYS A 32 5.35 9.09 -2.24
CA LYS A 32 5.66 10.08 -1.21
C LYS A 32 4.41 10.48 -0.41
N GLN A 33 3.30 10.77 -1.08
CA GLN A 33 2.04 11.09 -0.42
C GLN A 33 1.51 9.90 0.39
N ILE A 34 1.58 8.69 -0.17
CA ILE A 34 1.18 7.47 0.55
C ILE A 34 2.04 7.28 1.81
N LEU A 35 3.36 7.45 1.69
CA LEU A 35 4.27 7.33 2.83
C LEU A 35 3.95 8.36 3.93
N GLN A 36 3.69 9.61 3.55
CA GLN A 36 3.35 10.67 4.50
C GLN A 36 2.11 10.33 5.33
N VAL A 37 1.07 9.75 4.72
CA VAL A 37 -0.13 9.31 5.45
C VAL A 37 0.20 8.12 6.36
N ILE A 38 0.95 7.13 5.87
CA ILE A 38 1.38 5.97 6.68
C ILE A 38 2.15 6.42 7.93
N GLU A 39 3.04 7.40 7.78
CA GLU A 39 3.82 8.00 8.87
C GLU A 39 2.91 8.78 9.83
N ALA A 40 2.07 9.67 9.31
CA ALA A 40 1.20 10.53 10.11
C ALA A 40 0.17 9.74 10.93
N GLU A 41 -0.37 8.66 10.36
CA GLU A 41 -1.36 7.81 11.03
C GLU A 41 -0.73 6.63 11.80
N GLY A 42 0.60 6.48 11.76
CA GLY A 42 1.28 5.37 12.43
C GLY A 42 0.87 3.99 11.91
N LEU A 43 0.52 3.88 10.62
CA LEU A 43 -0.01 2.64 10.04
C LEU A 43 1.04 1.54 9.94
N LYS A 44 2.33 1.88 9.93
CA LYS A 44 3.44 0.94 9.88
C LYS A 44 4.65 1.47 10.64
N GLU A 45 5.32 0.59 11.39
CA GLU A 45 6.57 0.93 12.06
C GLU A 45 7.70 1.19 11.05
N MET A 46 8.43 2.29 11.27
CA MET A 46 9.58 2.69 10.48
C MET A 46 10.84 2.09 11.09
N ARG A 47 11.45 1.13 10.39
CA ARG A 47 12.69 0.48 10.85
C ARG A 47 13.91 1.32 10.47
N SER A 48 14.82 1.51 11.41
CA SER A 48 16.13 2.13 11.14
C SER A 48 16.95 1.28 10.16
N GLY A 49 17.63 1.91 9.20
CA GLY A 49 18.54 1.24 8.26
C GLY A 49 17.98 0.90 6.87
N THR A 50 16.71 1.17 6.59
CA THR A 50 16.12 1.06 5.24
C THR A 50 15.40 2.34 4.87
N SER A 51 15.48 2.79 3.61
CA SER A 51 14.65 3.90 3.14
C SER A 51 13.18 3.47 3.02
N PRO A 52 12.27 3.98 3.88
CA PRO A 52 10.86 3.53 3.88
C PRO A 52 10.18 3.83 2.54
N LEU A 53 10.51 4.98 1.93
CA LEU A 53 10.02 5.36 0.61
C LEU A 53 10.44 4.38 -0.48
N ALA A 54 11.71 3.93 -0.46
CA ALA A 54 12.20 2.95 -1.42
C ALA A 54 11.49 1.59 -1.26
N CYS A 55 11.30 1.14 -0.02
CA CYS A 55 10.56 -0.09 0.27
C CYS A 55 9.10 -0.01 -0.17
N LEU A 56 8.42 1.09 0.16
CA LEU A 56 7.04 1.32 -0.26
C LEU A 56 6.93 1.35 -1.79
N ASN A 57 7.80 2.10 -2.46
CA ASN A 57 7.78 2.23 -3.91
C ASN A 57 8.02 0.88 -4.61
N ALA A 58 9.03 0.12 -4.17
CA ALA A 58 9.30 -1.22 -4.70
C ALA A 58 8.12 -2.18 -4.48
N MET A 59 7.46 -2.10 -3.31
CA MET A 59 6.26 -2.87 -3.01
C MET A 59 5.10 -2.49 -3.93
N LEU A 60 4.81 -1.19 -4.11
CA LEU A 60 3.74 -0.70 -4.99
C LEU A 60 3.94 -1.21 -6.41
N HIS A 61 5.14 -1.07 -6.96
CA HIS A 61 5.47 -1.58 -8.29
C HIS A 61 5.31 -3.10 -8.38
N SER A 62 5.77 -3.85 -7.38
CA SER A 62 5.69 -5.31 -7.38
C SER A 62 4.25 -5.82 -7.37
N ASN A 63 3.37 -5.13 -6.63
CA ASN A 63 1.95 -5.46 -6.47
C ASN A 63 1.05 -4.76 -7.50
N SER A 64 1.61 -4.05 -8.49
CA SER A 64 0.89 -3.48 -9.63
C SER A 64 1.03 -4.31 -10.92
N ARG A 65 1.76 -5.42 -10.88
CA ARG A 65 2.03 -6.24 -12.07
C ARG A 65 0.87 -7.20 -12.36
N GLY A 66 0.54 -7.35 -13.63
CA GLY A 66 -0.43 -8.35 -14.11
C GLY A 66 -1.90 -7.96 -13.90
N GLY A 67 -2.80 -8.84 -14.35
CA GLY A 67 -4.26 -8.65 -14.25
C GLY A 67 -4.78 -8.67 -12.81
N GLU A 68 -4.09 -9.34 -11.90
CA GLU A 68 -4.53 -9.51 -10.50
C GLU A 68 -3.81 -8.57 -9.51
N GLY A 69 -3.13 -7.53 -10.02
CA GLY A 69 -2.43 -6.56 -9.18
C GLY A 69 -3.42 -5.75 -8.33
N LEU A 70 -3.13 -5.65 -7.02
CA LEU A 70 -3.92 -4.87 -6.07
C LEU A 70 -3.88 -3.37 -6.37
N PHE A 71 -2.73 -2.87 -6.82
CA PHE A 71 -2.54 -1.46 -7.14
C PHE A 71 -2.54 -1.25 -8.65
N TYR A 72 -3.03 -0.09 -9.08
CA TYR A 72 -2.96 0.37 -10.46
C TYR A 72 -2.02 1.55 -10.56
N LYS A 73 -0.94 1.40 -11.34
CA LYS A 73 -0.05 2.50 -11.70
C LYS A 73 -0.61 3.22 -12.92
N LEU A 74 -0.88 4.51 -12.80
CA LEU A 74 -1.39 5.29 -13.92
C LEU A 74 -0.35 5.41 -15.05
N PRO A 75 -0.70 5.04 -16.30
CA PRO A 75 0.18 5.23 -17.45
C PRO A 75 0.40 6.71 -17.76
N GLY A 76 1.58 7.06 -18.28
CA GLY A 76 1.91 8.44 -18.69
C GLY A 76 2.05 9.45 -17.53
N ARG A 77 2.03 8.99 -16.27
CA ARG A 77 2.26 9.81 -15.07
C ARG A 77 3.42 9.26 -14.26
N ILE A 78 4.18 10.16 -13.63
CA ILE A 78 5.29 9.76 -12.75
C ILE A 78 4.69 9.11 -11.49
N SER A 79 4.79 7.79 -11.42
CA SER A 79 4.52 6.98 -10.22
C SER A 79 3.27 7.39 -9.44
N LEU A 80 2.14 7.57 -10.11
CA LEU A 80 0.83 7.70 -9.47
C LEU A 80 0.19 6.33 -9.34
N PHE A 81 -0.31 6.02 -8.15
CA PHE A 81 -0.94 4.77 -7.81
C PHE A 81 -2.36 5.01 -7.27
N THR A 82 -3.25 4.09 -7.60
CA THR A 82 -4.58 3.95 -6.99
C THR A 82 -4.85 2.48 -6.72
N LEU A 83 -5.96 2.15 -6.06
CA LEU A 83 -6.43 0.77 -5.99
C LEU A 83 -6.98 0.36 -7.34
N LYS A 84 -6.71 -0.88 -7.72
CA LYS A 84 -7.49 -1.48 -8.78
C LYS A 84 -8.90 -1.65 -8.22
N ALA A 85 -9.89 -1.05 -8.86
CA ALA A 85 -11.27 -1.37 -8.53
C ALA A 85 -11.41 -2.88 -8.61
N GLU A 86 -11.75 -3.54 -7.50
CA GLU A 86 -12.32 -4.88 -7.61
C GLU A 86 -13.53 -4.67 -8.51
N SER A 87 -13.49 -5.24 -9.72
CA SER A 87 -14.69 -5.25 -10.54
C SER A 87 -15.76 -5.89 -9.68
N GLU A 88 -16.69 -5.07 -9.18
CA GLU A 88 -17.93 -5.56 -8.62
C GLU A 88 -18.50 -6.49 -9.69
N GLY A 89 -18.57 -7.78 -9.37
CA GLY A 89 -19.42 -8.68 -10.11
C GLY A 89 -20.84 -8.16 -9.95
N GLY A 90 -21.35 -7.44 -10.94
CA GLY A 90 -22.69 -6.86 -10.88
C GLY A 90 -22.96 -5.85 -11.99
N LEU A 91 -23.71 -6.30 -13.00
CA LEU A 91 -24.43 -5.53 -14.01
C LEU A 91 -23.62 -4.88 -15.15
N LEU A 92 -23.42 -5.67 -16.21
CA LEU A 92 -23.84 -5.32 -17.57
C LEU A 92 -24.54 -6.52 -18.21
#